data_AF-A0A383CX88-F1
#
_entry.id   AF-A0A383CX88-F1
#
_cell.length_a   1.000
_cell.length_b   1.000
_cell.length_c   1.000
_cell.angle_alpha   90.00
_cell.angle_beta   90.00
_cell.angle_gamma   90.00
#
_symmetry.space_group_name_H-M   'P 1'
#
loop_
_entity.id
_entity.type
_entity.pdbx_description
1 polymer ?
#
loop_
_entity_poly.entity_id
_entity_poly.type
_entity_poly.pdbx_seq_one_letter_code
_entity_poly.pdbx_strand_id
1 'polypeptide(L)'
;TQNEPFPIQVQRDVSGVVVMDMEHVNFPFFVDVRADGLNRENPIASNIPSITMHWASPLYQVNTESNVEIEAFISSSNNSWLRESIDVRPDMENYPDIGFPIEGEQMARDMAMTIKGKFNSYFSEKELVFTDADKPDSEIQIIENSPDDTRVVVFSSGDFINDTFLELSQTMSEERYLSNLQFVQNAVDWVVKDEGLLKLRGRTIYVRLLDPMPDSQQQLWEIMNYGVMIIGLVLIAV
;
A
#
# COMPACT_ATOMS: atom_id res chain seq x y z
N THR A 1 10.32 -6.80 6.18
CA THR A 1 9.19 -6.12 5.52
C THR A 1 9.59 -4.72 5.13
N GLN A 2 8.82 -4.06 4.26
CA GLN A 2 9.02 -2.67 3.88
C GLN A 2 7.84 -1.86 4.39
N ASN A 3 8.08 -0.95 5.34
CA ASN A 3 7.05 -0.26 6.09
C ASN A 3 7.35 1.23 6.19
N GLU A 4 6.32 2.06 6.37
CA GLU A 4 6.49 3.45 6.74
C GLU A 4 6.92 3.53 8.21
N PRO A 5 7.96 4.32 8.55
CA PRO A 5 8.37 4.50 9.93
C PRO A 5 7.26 5.17 10.76
N PHE A 6 6.99 4.66 11.95
CA PHE A 6 6.01 5.21 12.88
C PHE A 6 6.73 5.77 14.13
N PRO A 7 6.45 7.02 14.54
CA PRO A 7 7.09 7.61 15.71
C PRO A 7 6.48 7.00 16.99
N ILE A 8 7.33 6.44 17.83
CA ILE A 8 6.97 6.00 19.18
C ILE A 8 7.80 6.74 20.22
N GLN A 9 7.20 6.96 21.38
CA GLN A 9 7.91 7.51 22.53
C GLN A 9 8.44 6.38 23.39
N VAL A 10 9.76 6.33 23.58
CA VAL A 10 10.42 5.35 24.43
C VAL A 10 11.07 6.04 25.62
N GLN A 11 11.02 5.40 26.79
CA GLN A 11 11.74 5.86 27.97
C GLN A 11 13.16 5.29 27.94
N ARG A 12 14.15 6.18 27.99
CA ARG A 12 15.55 5.79 28.02
C ARG A 12 16.21 6.31 29.29
N ASP A 13 16.90 5.44 30.02
CA ASP A 13 17.76 5.84 31.13
C ASP A 13 19.14 6.24 30.57
N VAL A 14 19.49 7.52 30.77
CA VAL A 14 20.82 8.04 30.47
C VAL A 14 21.46 8.47 31.77
N SER A 15 22.24 7.56 32.36
CA SER A 15 23.02 7.82 33.59
C SER A 15 22.17 8.22 34.81
N GLY A 16 21.05 7.54 35.02
CA GLY A 16 20.12 7.73 36.14
C GLY A 16 19.05 8.79 35.88
N VAL A 17 18.98 9.36 34.67
CA VAL A 17 17.95 10.29 34.23
C VAL A 17 17.10 9.61 33.17
N VAL A 18 15.82 9.42 33.47
CA VAL A 18 14.85 8.93 32.49
C VAL A 18 14.47 10.09 31.56
N VAL A 19 14.83 9.97 30.28
CA VAL A 19 14.43 10.90 29.22
C VAL A 19 13.44 10.21 28.29
N MET A 20 12.50 11.01 27.76
CA MET A 20 11.60 10.57 26.70
C MET A 20 12.30 10.79 25.37
N ASP A 21 12.61 9.71 24.66
CA ASP A 21 13.19 9.75 23.33
C ASP A 21 12.12 9.41 22.28
N MET A 22 12.25 9.96 21.07
CA MET A 22 11.35 9.67 19.96
C MET A 22 12.08 8.76 18.97
N GLU A 23 11.66 7.51 18.89
CA GLU A 23 12.22 6.53 17.98
C GLU A 23 11.23 6.25 16.85
N HIS A 24 11.74 6.06 15.63
CA HIS A 24 10.93 5.68 14.48
C HIS A 24 11.07 4.18 14.25
N VAL A 25 9.98 3.46 14.40
CA VAL A 25 9.97 2.00 14.25
C VAL A 25 9.32 1.62 12.92
N ASN A 26 9.86 0.61 12.25
CA ASN A 26 9.30 0.10 11.00
C ASN A 26 7.99 -0.66 11.27
N PHE A 27 6.88 0.07 11.41
CA PHE A 27 5.61 -0.47 11.88
C PHE A 27 4.96 -1.38 10.83
N PRO A 28 4.87 -2.72 11.05
CA PRO A 28 4.51 -3.67 9.98
C PRO A 28 3.15 -3.47 9.33
N PHE A 29 2.22 -2.78 10.00
CA PHE A 29 0.87 -2.55 9.50
C PHE A 29 0.76 -1.34 8.56
N PHE A 30 1.82 -0.54 8.42
CA PHE A 30 1.89 0.59 7.50
C PHE A 30 2.76 0.19 6.32
N VAL A 31 2.19 -0.57 5.39
CA VAL A 31 2.94 -1.20 4.30
C VAL A 31 3.38 -0.13 3.30
N ASP A 32 4.69 0.08 3.18
CA ASP A 32 5.28 1.04 2.24
C ASP A 32 5.52 0.33 0.92
N VAL A 33 4.73 0.66 -0.10
CA VAL A 33 4.86 0.09 -1.44
C VAL A 33 5.63 1.07 -2.32
N ARG A 34 6.74 0.59 -2.87
CA ARG A 34 7.61 1.35 -3.77
C ARG A 34 7.54 0.77 -5.18
N ALA A 35 8.50 1.13 -6.03
CA ALA A 35 8.48 0.79 -7.45
C ALA A 35 8.41 -0.73 -7.74
N ASP A 36 8.93 -1.56 -6.85
CA ASP A 36 8.93 -3.02 -6.95
C ASP A 36 7.55 -3.66 -6.70
N GLY A 37 6.74 -3.04 -5.84
CA GLY A 37 5.37 -3.47 -5.55
C GLY A 37 4.29 -2.75 -6.35
N LEU A 38 4.66 -1.88 -7.31
CA LEU A 38 3.73 -1.13 -8.15
C LEU A 38 3.82 -1.59 -9.62
N ASN A 39 2.76 -2.21 -10.13
CA ASN A 39 2.65 -2.48 -11.57
C ASN A 39 2.31 -1.18 -12.31
N ARG A 40 3.32 -0.56 -12.92
CA ARG A 40 3.20 0.73 -13.63
C ARG A 40 2.59 0.63 -15.03
N GLU A 41 2.32 -0.57 -15.51
CA GLU A 41 1.54 -0.76 -16.74
C GLU A 41 0.06 -0.40 -16.52
N ASN A 42 -0.43 -0.63 -15.29
CA ASN A 42 -1.76 -0.20 -14.89
C ASN A 42 -1.80 1.34 -14.77
N PRO A 43 -2.73 2.03 -15.47
CA PRO A 43 -2.80 3.50 -15.47
C PRO A 43 -2.94 4.11 -14.07
N ILE A 44 -3.55 3.38 -13.12
CA ILE A 44 -3.78 3.85 -11.75
C ILE A 44 -2.44 4.06 -11.01
N ALA A 45 -1.47 3.17 -11.19
CA ALA A 45 -0.18 3.20 -10.51
C ALA A 45 0.96 3.81 -11.36
N SER A 46 0.72 4.10 -12.64
CA SER A 46 1.74 4.49 -13.63
C SER A 46 2.65 5.66 -13.24
N ASN A 47 2.13 6.63 -12.48
CA ASN A 47 2.85 7.83 -12.04
C ASN A 47 2.93 7.99 -10.52
N ILE A 48 2.75 6.89 -9.79
CA ILE A 48 2.85 6.87 -8.33
C ILE A 48 4.29 6.51 -7.93
N PRO A 49 5.00 7.36 -7.16
CA PRO A 49 6.35 7.06 -6.72
C PRO A 49 6.36 5.96 -5.66
N SER A 50 5.50 6.10 -4.64
CA SER A 50 5.27 5.17 -3.54
C SER A 50 3.88 5.38 -2.95
N ILE A 51 3.34 4.40 -2.24
CA ILE A 51 2.07 4.48 -1.53
C ILE A 51 2.18 3.72 -0.21
N THR A 52 1.64 4.30 0.87
CA THR A 52 1.52 3.58 2.13
C THR A 52 0.11 3.04 2.30
N MET A 53 -0.02 1.72 2.38
CA MET A 53 -1.27 1.03 2.70
C MET A 53 -1.34 0.74 4.20
N HIS A 54 -2.19 1.48 4.90
CA HIS A 54 -2.42 1.33 6.34
C HIS A 54 -3.43 0.20 6.60
N TRP A 55 -3.13 -0.72 7.52
CA TRP A 55 -4.05 -1.80 7.92
C TRP A 55 -4.55 -2.65 6.75
N ALA A 56 -3.66 -2.93 5.80
CA ALA A 56 -4.00 -3.64 4.56
C ALA A 56 -4.38 -5.10 4.81
N SER A 57 -5.51 -5.53 4.26
CA SER A 57 -5.87 -6.94 4.14
C SER A 57 -5.36 -7.55 2.83
N PRO A 58 -4.86 -8.80 2.80
CA PRO A 58 -4.46 -9.44 1.56
C PRO A 58 -5.68 -9.64 0.65
N LEU A 59 -5.51 -9.36 -0.64
CA LEU A 59 -6.50 -9.67 -1.67
C LEU A 59 -6.17 -11.01 -2.32
N TYR A 60 -7.18 -11.85 -2.48
CA TYR A 60 -7.06 -13.15 -3.14
C TYR A 60 -8.00 -13.21 -4.34
N GLN A 61 -7.45 -13.63 -5.47
CA GLN A 61 -8.27 -13.91 -6.65
C GLN A 61 -9.01 -15.23 -6.46
N VAL A 62 -10.31 -15.23 -6.73
CA VAL A 62 -11.16 -16.43 -6.68
C VAL A 62 -11.74 -16.70 -8.06
N ASN A 63 -12.08 -17.96 -8.32
CA ASN A 63 -12.70 -18.33 -9.58
C ASN A 63 -14.10 -17.69 -9.70
N THR A 64 -14.47 -17.29 -10.91
CA THR A 64 -15.77 -16.67 -11.21
C THR A 64 -16.30 -17.14 -12.55
N GLU A 65 -17.62 -17.26 -12.65
CA GLU A 65 -18.32 -17.56 -13.92
C GLU A 65 -18.56 -16.28 -14.76
N SER A 66 -18.28 -15.10 -14.17
CA SER A 66 -18.36 -13.83 -14.88
C SER A 66 -17.23 -13.71 -15.89
N ASN A 67 -17.51 -13.10 -17.05
CA ASN A 67 -16.49 -12.82 -18.07
C ASN A 67 -15.74 -11.53 -17.72
N VAL A 68 -14.85 -11.62 -16.73
CA VAL A 68 -14.07 -10.49 -16.22
C VAL A 68 -12.57 -10.78 -16.26
N GLU A 69 -11.80 -9.74 -16.52
CA GLU A 69 -10.36 -9.69 -16.36
C GLU A 69 -10.04 -9.11 -14.98
N ILE A 70 -9.20 -9.82 -14.21
CA ILE A 70 -8.73 -9.39 -12.89
C ILE A 70 -7.23 -9.15 -13.00
N GLU A 71 -6.79 -7.95 -12.65
CA GLU A 71 -5.37 -7.58 -12.63
C GLU A 71 -5.00 -7.06 -11.24
N ALA A 72 -4.06 -7.72 -10.57
CA ALA A 72 -3.41 -7.16 -9.40
C ALA A 72 -2.32 -6.17 -9.84
N PHE A 73 -2.29 -4.99 -9.20
CA PHE A 73 -1.37 -3.94 -9.61
C PHE A 73 -0.63 -3.27 -8.44
N ILE A 74 -0.95 -3.64 -7.21
CA ILE A 74 -0.19 -3.29 -6.01
C ILE A 74 0.04 -4.56 -5.20
N SER A 75 1.30 -4.79 -4.81
CA SER A 75 1.69 -5.88 -3.93
C SER A 75 2.65 -5.41 -2.84
N SER A 76 2.64 -6.11 -1.71
CA SER A 76 3.59 -5.90 -0.63
C SER A 76 4.92 -6.62 -0.89
N SER A 77 5.93 -6.34 -0.07
CA SER A 77 7.26 -6.97 -0.20
C SER A 77 7.25 -8.49 -0.03
N ASN A 78 8.26 -9.19 -0.55
CA ASN A 78 8.42 -10.65 -0.36
C ASN A 78 8.56 -11.08 1.12
N ASN A 79 8.86 -10.15 2.02
CA ASN A 79 9.03 -10.44 3.44
C ASN A 79 7.72 -10.27 4.24
N SER A 80 6.60 -9.94 3.60
CA SER A 80 5.32 -9.68 4.26
C SER A 80 4.69 -10.94 4.85
N TRP A 81 4.06 -10.82 6.01
CA TRP A 81 3.34 -11.90 6.68
C TRP A 81 1.93 -11.45 7.09
N LEU A 82 1.10 -12.40 7.53
CA LEU A 82 -0.26 -12.13 7.98
C LEU A 82 -0.36 -12.27 9.49
N ARG A 83 -1.29 -11.53 10.09
CA ARG A 83 -1.58 -11.58 11.52
C ARG A 83 -3.07 -11.40 11.75
N GLU A 84 -3.63 -12.21 12.63
CA GLU A 84 -5.05 -12.16 13.02
C GLU A 84 -5.28 -11.41 14.34
N SER A 85 -4.24 -11.31 15.18
CA SER A 85 -4.33 -10.61 16.46
C SER A 85 -4.54 -9.11 16.26
N ILE A 86 -5.52 -8.57 17.00
CA ILE A 86 -5.83 -7.13 17.04
C ILE A 86 -4.91 -6.33 17.99
N ASP A 87 -3.97 -6.98 18.68
CA ASP A 87 -2.98 -6.24 19.50
C ASP A 87 -1.89 -5.67 18.59
N VAL A 88 -1.90 -4.35 18.49
CA VAL A 88 -1.06 -3.53 17.63
C VAL A 88 0.04 -2.80 18.42
N ARG A 89 0.20 -3.11 19.71
CA ARG A 89 1.26 -2.53 20.52
C ARG A 89 2.57 -3.27 20.25
N PRO A 90 3.65 -2.57 19.85
CA PRO A 90 4.96 -3.17 19.72
C PRO A 90 5.48 -3.70 21.06
N ASP A 91 5.98 -4.93 21.07
CA ASP A 91 6.69 -5.55 22.19
C ASP A 91 8.18 -5.62 21.86
N MET A 92 8.90 -4.55 22.20
CA MET A 92 10.34 -4.42 21.92
C MET A 92 11.21 -5.24 22.88
N GLU A 93 10.65 -5.76 23.98
CA GLU A 93 11.39 -6.62 24.91
C GLU A 93 11.56 -8.02 24.31
N ASN A 94 10.48 -8.57 23.74
CA ASN A 94 10.51 -9.90 23.12
C ASN A 94 10.90 -9.86 21.63
N TYR A 95 10.63 -8.77 20.93
CA TYR A 95 10.88 -8.62 19.48
C TYR A 95 11.60 -7.30 19.16
N PRO A 96 12.91 -7.20 19.43
CA PRO A 96 13.64 -5.93 19.40
C PRO A 96 13.71 -5.25 18.02
N ASP A 97 13.58 -6.01 16.93
CA ASP A 97 13.76 -5.45 15.57
C ASP A 97 12.52 -4.69 15.07
N ILE A 98 11.33 -5.25 15.27
CA ILE A 98 10.06 -4.74 14.70
C ILE A 98 8.93 -4.65 15.72
N GLY A 99 9.13 -5.15 16.94
CA GLY A 99 8.12 -5.17 18.00
C GLY A 99 7.00 -6.21 17.81
N PHE A 100 7.10 -7.09 16.82
CA PHE A 100 6.09 -8.11 16.53
C PHE A 100 6.74 -9.45 16.16
N PRO A 101 6.10 -10.58 16.50
CA PRO A 101 6.48 -11.87 15.95
C PRO A 101 6.19 -11.91 14.45
N ILE A 102 7.09 -12.53 13.69
CA ILE A 102 6.83 -12.94 12.31
C ILE A 102 6.05 -14.26 12.38
N GLU A 103 4.86 -14.27 11.78
CA GLU A 103 3.92 -15.38 11.84
C GLU A 103 3.72 -16.01 10.47
N GLY A 104 3.63 -17.34 10.40
CA GLY A 104 3.27 -18.04 9.16
C GLY A 104 4.25 -17.85 7.99
N GLU A 105 3.71 -17.86 6.79
CA GLU A 105 4.48 -17.77 5.54
C GLU A 105 4.74 -16.31 5.13
N GLN A 106 6.01 -16.01 4.84
CA GLN A 106 6.42 -14.74 4.27
C GLN A 106 6.39 -14.79 2.74
N MET A 107 5.57 -13.94 2.14
CA MET A 107 5.51 -13.74 0.70
C MET A 107 4.83 -12.42 0.36
N ALA A 108 5.02 -11.94 -0.87
CA ALA A 108 4.27 -10.81 -1.40
C ALA A 108 2.76 -11.10 -1.38
N ARG A 109 1.97 -10.10 -0.99
CA ARG A 109 0.50 -10.15 -0.94
C ARG A 109 -0.07 -9.03 -1.77
N ASP A 110 -1.04 -9.32 -2.63
CA ASP A 110 -1.74 -8.31 -3.41
C ASP A 110 -2.58 -7.43 -2.50
N MET A 111 -2.60 -6.13 -2.80
CA MET A 111 -3.25 -5.10 -2.00
C MET A 111 -4.14 -4.17 -2.82
N ALA A 112 -4.04 -4.19 -4.15
CA ALA A 112 -5.02 -3.56 -5.01
C ALA A 112 -5.21 -4.34 -6.31
N MET A 113 -6.45 -4.43 -6.76
CA MET A 113 -6.84 -5.14 -7.98
C MET A 113 -7.84 -4.32 -8.79
N THR A 114 -7.74 -4.37 -10.12
CA THR A 114 -8.80 -3.93 -11.02
C THR A 114 -9.55 -5.13 -11.56
N ILE A 115 -10.87 -5.00 -11.68
CA ILE A 115 -11.74 -5.99 -12.31
C ILE A 115 -12.48 -5.30 -13.45
N LYS A 116 -12.36 -5.82 -14.66
CA LYS A 116 -12.97 -5.24 -15.86
C LYS A 116 -13.72 -6.30 -16.64
N GLY A 117 -14.94 -6.01 -17.07
CA GLY A 117 -15.69 -6.89 -17.98
C GLY A 117 -17.16 -6.96 -17.65
N LYS A 118 -17.73 -8.15 -17.86
CA LYS A 118 -19.15 -8.44 -17.66
C LYS A 118 -19.36 -9.30 -16.41
N PHE A 119 -20.07 -8.73 -15.44
CA PHE A 119 -20.45 -9.39 -14.19
C PHE A 119 -21.82 -10.04 -14.32
N ASN A 120 -21.89 -11.31 -13.91
CA ASN A 120 -23.15 -12.03 -13.77
C ASN A 120 -23.77 -11.66 -12.43
N SER A 121 -25.06 -11.34 -12.42
CA SER A 121 -25.79 -11.03 -11.19
C SER A 121 -25.99 -12.29 -10.34
N TYR A 122 -25.78 -12.14 -9.03
CA TYR A 122 -26.08 -13.20 -8.07
C TYR A 122 -27.56 -13.59 -8.06
N PHE A 123 -28.44 -12.65 -8.44
CA PHE A 123 -29.90 -12.84 -8.44
C PHE A 123 -30.43 -13.40 -9.77
N SER A 124 -29.57 -13.53 -10.80
CA SER A 124 -29.94 -14.23 -12.03
C SER A 124 -30.44 -15.63 -11.70
N GLU A 125 -31.55 -16.01 -12.32
CA GLU A 125 -32.14 -17.35 -12.20
C GLU A 125 -32.60 -17.73 -10.76
N LYS A 126 -32.63 -16.78 -9.83
CA LYS A 126 -33.14 -17.01 -8.46
C LYS A 126 -34.56 -16.50 -8.31
N GLU A 127 -35.40 -17.35 -7.74
CA GLU A 127 -36.73 -16.95 -7.33
C GLU A 127 -36.63 -16.01 -6.13
N LEU A 128 -37.12 -14.78 -6.29
CA LEU A 128 -37.13 -13.79 -5.23
C LEU A 128 -38.34 -14.05 -4.32
N VAL A 129 -38.06 -14.42 -3.07
CA VAL A 129 -39.08 -14.67 -2.06
C VAL A 129 -39.22 -13.44 -1.16
N PHE A 130 -40.41 -12.86 -1.12
CA PHE A 130 -40.77 -11.75 -0.24
C PHE A 130 -41.81 -12.19 0.79
N THR A 131 -41.77 -11.61 1.98
CA THR A 131 -42.90 -11.71 2.91
C THR A 131 -44.01 -10.76 2.47
N ASP A 132 -45.27 -11.00 2.88
CA ASP A 132 -46.40 -10.14 2.49
C ASP A 132 -46.21 -8.66 2.89
N ALA A 133 -45.40 -8.37 3.92
CA ALA A 133 -45.08 -7.02 4.35
C ALA A 133 -43.99 -6.34 3.50
N ASP A 134 -43.14 -7.11 2.83
CA ASP A 134 -41.97 -6.64 2.06
C ASP A 134 -42.17 -6.76 0.55
N LYS A 135 -43.37 -7.17 0.11
CA LYS A 135 -43.65 -7.38 -1.31
C LYS A 135 -43.76 -6.01 -2.00
N PRO A 136 -42.91 -5.72 -2.99
CA PRO A 136 -42.98 -4.44 -3.67
C PRO A 136 -44.26 -4.33 -4.49
N ASP A 137 -44.82 -3.11 -4.53
CA ASP A 137 -46.02 -2.78 -5.31
C ASP A 137 -45.79 -2.88 -6.84
N SER A 138 -44.52 -2.93 -7.27
CA SER A 138 -44.12 -3.03 -8.68
C SER A 138 -43.33 -4.30 -8.97
N GLU A 139 -43.42 -4.77 -10.22
CA GLU A 139 -42.62 -5.88 -10.73
C GLU A 139 -41.12 -5.58 -10.62
N ILE A 140 -40.36 -6.51 -10.05
CA ILE A 140 -38.92 -6.35 -9.86
C ILE A 140 -38.22 -6.80 -11.13
N GLN A 141 -37.59 -5.86 -11.82
CA GLN A 141 -36.73 -6.17 -12.94
C GLN A 141 -35.36 -6.62 -12.41
N ILE A 142 -35.03 -7.90 -12.60
CA ILE A 142 -33.71 -8.44 -12.29
C ILE A 142 -32.76 -8.06 -13.41
N ILE A 143 -31.68 -7.37 -13.06
CA ILE A 143 -30.56 -7.16 -13.98
C ILE A 143 -29.72 -8.43 -13.94
N GLU A 144 -29.72 -9.19 -15.02
CA GLU A 144 -28.99 -10.46 -15.10
C GLU A 144 -27.48 -10.26 -15.22
N ASN A 145 -27.07 -9.22 -15.95
CA ASN A 145 -25.68 -8.95 -16.24
C ASN A 145 -25.39 -7.45 -16.26
N SER A 146 -24.18 -7.08 -15.88
CA SER A 146 -23.66 -5.72 -16.11
C SER A 146 -23.37 -5.47 -17.60
N PRO A 147 -23.13 -4.21 -18.00
CA PRO A 147 -22.48 -3.90 -19.27
C PRO A 147 -21.12 -4.61 -19.42
N ASP A 148 -20.67 -4.81 -20.66
CA ASP A 148 -19.44 -5.55 -20.96
C ASP A 148 -18.14 -4.81 -20.60
N ASP A 149 -18.17 -3.48 -20.37
CA ASP A 149 -17.03 -2.66 -19.92
C ASP A 149 -17.21 -2.16 -18.49
N THR A 150 -17.77 -2.99 -17.60
CA THR A 150 -17.93 -2.61 -16.20
C THR A 150 -16.57 -2.68 -15.51
N ARG A 151 -16.26 -1.66 -14.71
CA ARG A 151 -14.96 -1.49 -14.06
C ARG A 151 -15.11 -1.37 -12.55
N VAL A 152 -14.30 -2.11 -11.83
CA VAL A 152 -14.23 -2.09 -10.36
C VAL A 152 -12.76 -1.99 -9.97
N VAL A 153 -12.48 -1.17 -8.95
CA VAL A 153 -11.17 -1.13 -8.30
C VAL A 153 -11.36 -1.53 -6.86
N VAL A 154 -10.55 -2.47 -6.39
CA VAL A 154 -10.56 -2.96 -5.01
C VAL A 154 -9.25 -2.56 -4.36
N PHE A 155 -9.35 -1.97 -3.17
CA PHE A 155 -8.22 -1.65 -2.31
C PHE A 155 -8.29 -2.49 -1.04
N SER A 156 -7.14 -2.91 -0.53
CA SER A 156 -7.01 -3.72 0.69
C SER A 156 -7.40 -3.02 1.98
N SER A 157 -7.53 -1.70 1.94
CA SER A 157 -7.89 -0.86 3.08
C SER A 157 -8.47 0.47 2.60
N GLY A 158 -9.36 1.07 3.40
CA GLY A 158 -9.80 2.46 3.24
C GLY A 158 -8.96 3.45 4.07
N ASP A 159 -8.16 2.97 5.01
CA ASP A 159 -7.44 3.82 5.96
C ASP A 159 -6.28 4.60 5.32
N PHE A 160 -5.79 4.18 4.16
CA PHE A 160 -4.73 4.89 3.45
C PHE A 160 -5.13 6.30 2.98
N ILE A 161 -6.43 6.64 3.00
CA ILE A 161 -6.97 7.99 2.76
C ILE A 161 -7.71 8.58 3.96
N ASN A 162 -7.57 7.99 5.15
CA ASN A 162 -8.15 8.55 6.36
C ASN A 162 -7.39 9.82 6.75
N ASP A 163 -8.11 10.89 7.10
CA ASP A 163 -7.53 12.18 7.49
C ASP A 163 -6.44 12.05 8.57
N THR A 164 -6.61 11.15 9.54
CA THR A 164 -5.64 10.92 10.63
C THR A 164 -4.32 10.39 10.11
N PHE A 165 -4.37 9.41 9.20
CA PHE A 165 -3.16 8.83 8.61
C PHE A 165 -2.55 9.75 7.56
N LEU A 166 -3.37 10.50 6.83
CA LEU A 166 -2.90 11.54 5.91
C LEU A 166 -2.16 12.66 6.65
N GLU A 167 -2.68 13.13 7.79
CA GLU A 167 -2.01 14.12 8.64
C GLU A 167 -0.70 13.56 9.20
N LEU A 168 -0.71 12.31 9.69
CA LEU A 168 0.51 11.64 10.15
C LEU A 168 1.55 11.54 9.03
N SER A 169 1.19 11.06 7.84
CA SER A 169 2.11 10.97 6.71
C SER A 169 2.63 12.35 6.28
N GLN A 170 1.83 13.43 6.37
CA GLN A 170 2.33 14.80 6.11
C GLN A 170 3.47 15.20 7.06
N THR A 171 3.41 14.78 8.34
CA THR A 171 4.50 15.08 9.29
C THR A 171 5.80 14.34 8.96
N MET A 172 5.70 13.19 8.29
CA MET A 172 6.85 12.35 7.91
C MET A 172 7.41 12.72 6.54
N SER A 173 6.53 12.95 5.55
CA SER A 173 6.90 13.30 4.17
C SER A 173 5.72 13.90 3.41
N GLU A 174 5.87 15.16 2.97
CA GLU A 174 4.87 15.83 2.11
C GLU A 174 4.54 15.03 0.84
N GLU A 175 5.50 14.31 0.28
CA GLU A 175 5.34 13.54 -0.97
C GLU A 175 4.47 12.28 -0.81
N ARG A 176 4.53 11.62 0.36
CA ARG A 176 3.75 10.40 0.64
C ARG A 176 2.25 10.70 0.68
N TYR A 177 1.88 11.79 1.35
CA TYR A 177 0.50 12.28 1.42
C TYR A 177 -0.10 12.52 0.02
N LEU A 178 0.63 13.25 -0.83
CA LEU A 178 0.16 13.57 -2.18
C LEU A 178 0.01 12.33 -3.06
N SER A 179 0.85 11.31 -2.84
CA SER A 179 0.82 10.06 -3.60
C SER A 179 -0.46 9.26 -3.35
N ASN A 180 -0.89 9.12 -2.10
CA ASN A 180 -2.14 8.43 -1.76
C ASN A 180 -3.37 9.12 -2.36
N LEU A 181 -3.40 10.46 -2.35
CA LEU A 181 -4.49 11.22 -2.97
C LEU A 181 -4.49 11.13 -4.49
N GLN A 182 -3.32 11.26 -5.12
CA GLN A 182 -3.16 11.10 -6.55
C GLN A 182 -3.58 9.70 -7.01
N PHE A 183 -3.29 8.68 -6.20
CA PHE A 183 -3.69 7.31 -6.46
C PHE A 183 -5.21 7.14 -6.54
N VAL A 184 -5.95 7.68 -5.57
CA VAL A 184 -7.43 7.65 -5.62
C VAL A 184 -7.96 8.46 -6.80
N GLN A 185 -7.37 9.62 -7.09
CA GLN A 185 -7.76 10.39 -8.28
C GLN A 185 -7.56 9.60 -9.57
N ASN A 186 -6.44 8.88 -9.71
CA ASN A 186 -6.19 8.02 -10.86
C ASN A 186 -7.20 6.87 -10.95
N ALA A 187 -7.59 6.28 -9.82
CA ALA A 187 -8.58 5.22 -9.78
C ALA A 187 -9.98 5.71 -10.17
N VAL A 188 -10.41 6.86 -9.62
CA VAL A 188 -11.69 7.49 -10.00
C VAL A 188 -11.68 7.85 -11.48
N ASP A 189 -10.59 8.45 -11.98
CA ASP A 189 -10.43 8.72 -13.40
C ASP A 189 -10.50 7.43 -14.24
N TRP A 190 -9.93 6.31 -13.78
CA TRP A 190 -9.94 5.04 -14.52
C TRP A 190 -11.31 4.37 -14.57
N VAL A 191 -12.08 4.47 -13.49
CA VAL A 191 -13.45 3.96 -13.42
C VAL A 191 -14.40 4.83 -14.26
N VAL A 192 -14.19 6.15 -14.30
CA VAL A 192 -15.11 7.10 -14.96
C VAL A 192 -14.74 7.38 -16.43
N LYS A 193 -13.45 7.34 -16.81
CA LYS A 193 -12.98 7.76 -18.14
C LYS A 193 -12.72 6.60 -19.09
N ASP A 194 -12.85 6.93 -20.37
CA ASP A 194 -12.28 6.19 -21.49
C ASP A 194 -10.74 6.29 -21.44
N GLU A 195 -10.04 5.16 -21.53
CA GLU A 195 -8.64 4.95 -21.09
C GLU A 195 -7.61 5.85 -21.78
N GLY A 196 -7.96 6.45 -22.93
CA GLY A 196 -7.06 7.25 -23.76
C GLY A 196 -6.54 8.53 -23.11
N LEU A 197 -7.28 9.13 -22.16
CA LEU A 197 -6.89 10.41 -21.54
C LEU A 197 -5.98 10.25 -20.32
N LEU A 198 -5.98 9.07 -19.68
CA LEU A 198 -5.12 8.80 -18.53
C LEU A 198 -3.65 8.64 -18.92
N LYS A 199 -3.38 7.98 -20.05
CA LYS A 199 -2.01 7.78 -20.58
C LYS A 199 -1.33 9.10 -20.99
N LEU A 200 -2.10 10.18 -21.16
CA LEU A 200 -1.61 11.50 -21.57
C LEU A 200 -1.35 12.45 -20.38
N ARG A 201 -1.76 12.09 -19.15
CA ARG A 201 -1.44 12.89 -17.96
C ARG A 201 0.06 12.72 -17.69
N GLY A 202 0.79 13.79 -17.94
CA GLY A 202 2.24 13.82 -18.09
C GLY A 202 3.03 13.07 -17.01
N ARG A 203 4.16 12.52 -17.45
CA ARG A 203 5.24 11.95 -16.64
C ARG A 203 5.86 13.06 -15.77
N THR A 204 5.17 13.47 -14.70
CA THR A 204 5.80 14.31 -13.68
C THR A 204 6.82 13.45 -12.95
N ILE A 205 8.09 13.83 -13.07
CA ILE A 205 9.21 13.13 -12.45
C ILE A 205 9.21 13.53 -10.97
N TYR A 206 8.69 12.67 -10.11
CA TYR A 206 8.89 12.77 -8.66
C TYR A 206 10.28 12.23 -8.30
N VAL A 207 10.89 12.79 -7.24
CA VAL A 207 12.14 12.29 -6.67
C VAL A 207 11.85 10.87 -6.16
N ARG A 208 12.60 9.89 -6.66
CA ARG A 208 12.41 8.49 -6.25
C ARG A 208 13.05 8.31 -4.88
N LEU A 209 12.27 7.87 -3.89
CA LEU A 209 12.84 7.40 -2.64
C LEU A 209 13.77 6.22 -2.95
N LEU A 210 14.97 6.25 -2.38
CA LEU A 210 15.95 5.18 -2.52
C LEU A 210 15.44 3.92 -1.81
N ASP A 211 15.71 2.75 -2.36
CA ASP A 211 15.40 1.47 -1.73
C ASP A 211 16.07 1.39 -0.35
N PRO A 212 15.39 0.82 0.66
CA PRO A 212 15.97 0.71 1.99
C PRO A 212 17.13 -0.30 1.95
N MET A 213 18.26 0.09 2.52
CA MET A 213 19.51 -0.69 2.48
C MET A 213 19.84 -1.23 3.88
N PRO A 214 20.32 -2.48 4.02
CA PRO A 214 20.79 -2.98 5.31
C PRO A 214 21.99 -2.20 5.84
N ASP A 215 22.10 -2.04 7.16
CA ASP A 215 23.15 -1.25 7.83
C ASP A 215 24.57 -1.61 7.38
N SER A 216 24.86 -2.90 7.17
CA SER A 216 26.18 -3.37 6.73
C SER A 216 26.55 -2.88 5.33
N GLN A 217 25.55 -2.81 4.43
CA GLN A 217 25.75 -2.32 3.08
C GLN A 217 25.85 -0.79 3.07
N GLN A 218 25.05 -0.10 3.88
CA GLN A 218 25.16 1.34 4.08
C GLN A 218 26.57 1.72 4.58
N GLN A 219 27.07 1.01 5.59
CA GLN A 219 28.40 1.25 6.16
C GLN A 219 29.52 1.04 5.13
N LEU A 220 29.39 0.07 4.24
CA LEU A 220 30.35 -0.14 3.15
C LEU A 220 30.39 1.04 2.17
N TRP A 221 29.22 1.54 1.78
CA TRP A 221 29.14 2.73 0.92
C TRP A 221 29.66 3.99 1.60
N GLU A 222 29.37 4.17 2.89
CA GLU A 222 29.91 5.28 3.69
C GLU A 222 31.44 5.23 3.77
N ILE A 223 32.00 4.08 4.13
CA ILE A 223 33.47 3.89 4.21
C ILE A 223 34.11 4.14 2.86
N MET A 224 33.52 3.64 1.77
CA MET A 224 34.06 3.83 0.43
C MET A 224 34.03 5.32 0.03
N ASN A 225 32.92 6.02 0.29
CA ASN A 225 32.82 7.46 0.00
C ASN A 225 33.83 8.28 0.82
N TYR A 226 34.00 7.98 2.11
CA TYR A 226 35.03 8.63 2.92
C TYR A 226 36.44 8.33 2.43
N GLY A 227 36.70 7.08 2.04
CA GLY A 227 37.97 6.67 1.44
C GLY A 227 38.30 7.45 0.17
N VAL A 228 37.32 7.60 -0.73
CA VAL A 228 37.45 8.40 -1.96
C VAL A 228 37.71 9.87 -1.65
N MET A 229 37.00 10.47 -0.69
CA MET A 229 37.27 11.86 -0.27
C MET A 229 38.70 12.03 0.26
N ILE A 230 39.16 11.14 1.13
CA ILE A 230 40.51 11.21 1.71
C ILE A 230 41.58 11.07 0.62
N ILE A 231 41.42 10.11 -0.29
CA ILE A 231 42.33 9.94 -1.43
C ILE A 231 42.35 11.21 -2.29
N GLY A 232 41.19 11.79 -2.57
CA GLY A 232 41.08 13.05 -3.31
C GLY A 232 41.80 14.21 -2.62
N LEU A 233 41.66 14.34 -1.30
CA LEU A 233 42.38 15.36 -0.52
C LEU A 233 43.90 15.15 -0.56
N VAL A 234 44.38 13.91 -0.44
CA VAL A 234 45.81 13.61 -0.53
C VAL A 234 46.37 13.92 -1.92
N LEU A 235 45.64 13.59 -2.99
CA LEU A 235 46.04 13.88 -4.37
C LEU A 235 46.10 15.39 -4.67
N ILE A 236 45.30 16.22 -4.01
CA ILE A 236 45.35 17.69 -4.14
C ILE A 236 46.47 18.27 -3.27
N ALA A 237 46.80 17.64 -2.14
CA ALA A 237 47.82 18.10 -1.20
C ALA A 237 49.26 17.79 -1.64
N VAL A 238 49.45 16.87 -2.59
CA VAL A 238 50.74 16.49 -3.21
C VAL A 238 50.93 17.24 -4.51
#